data_AF-A0A7W1RX45-F1
#
_entry.id   AF-A0A7W1RX45-F1
#
_cell.length_a   1.000
_cell.length_b   1.000
_cell.length_c   1.000
_cell.angle_alpha   90.00
_cell.angle_beta   90.00
_cell.angle_gamma   90.00
#
_symmetry.space_group_name_H-M   'P 1'
#
loop_
_entity.id
_entity.type
_entity.pdbx_description
1 polymer ?
#
loop_
_entity_poly.entity_id
_entity_poly.type
_entity_poly.pdbx_seq_one_letter_code
_entity_poly.pdbx_strand_id
1 'polypeptide(L)'
;MSAAEQLLSVRGLAVEYRGTHGERREIVAGFDLDLAAGETIGIVGESGSGKSLSARAIVRLLPPGVHADGSIRYRGRELSDAPDRVMAGLRGSSISMLLQDPFTMLNPLLRTGRHIEECLAMVSGSHRRGDHRALRAEAARRLSEVGISDPAVLDRYPFQLSGGMRQRVALAAALARDPDILIADEPSTALDVTTQAEILRLLKSVQEDRGMGLILITHDLRVAFNVCDRVYVLYAGAVLETAPAHALEREPLHPYSLGLLLSEPAIDRKHEALTAIEGSVPSPAEVAGMCRFAPRCRWAADVCRSGEPPLLGVEQARRTACIRLGEIRGEMQEMRTAAPAQALNSVVRITTEAPLVRIDQLRKVFRDRSGGGEVHALGGVTIEVGRNESVGIVGESGSGKTTLGRCLVGLERPTSGEVLVDGIDASELGKLPRDERVRVRQTVQMVFQDPYSSLDPMQSVGSALNEVLHFNG
;
A
#
# COMPACT_ATOMS: atom_id res chain seq x y z
N MET A 1 -31.31 20.46 -0.59
CA MET A 1 -30.18 19.57 -0.26
C MET A 1 -29.79 19.88 1.18
N SER A 2 -30.08 18.98 2.12
CA SER A 2 -29.55 19.10 3.49
C SER A 2 -28.03 19.15 3.41
N ALA A 3 -27.38 20.11 4.06
CA ALA A 3 -25.93 20.09 4.19
C ALA A 3 -25.54 18.74 4.82
N ALA A 4 -24.61 18.00 4.21
CA ALA A 4 -24.13 16.74 4.76
C ALA A 4 -23.52 17.00 6.15
N GLU A 5 -23.77 16.11 7.11
CA GLU A 5 -23.25 16.25 8.47
C GLU A 5 -21.72 16.22 8.45
N GLN A 6 -21.05 17.19 9.08
CA GLN A 6 -19.60 17.21 9.19
C GLN A 6 -19.14 16.24 10.28
N LEU A 7 -18.47 15.15 9.90
CA LEU A 7 -17.96 14.15 10.85
C LEU A 7 -16.62 14.55 11.46
N LEU A 8 -15.66 14.98 10.63
CA LEU A 8 -14.31 15.35 11.07
C LEU A 8 -13.90 16.70 10.48
N SER A 9 -13.37 17.58 11.31
CA SER A 9 -12.76 18.84 10.88
C SER A 9 -11.40 18.99 11.53
N VAL A 10 -10.38 19.10 10.70
CA VAL A 10 -8.97 19.22 11.07
C VAL A 10 -8.47 20.58 10.61
N ARG A 11 -7.85 21.34 11.49
CA ARG A 11 -7.34 22.69 11.20
C ARG A 11 -5.90 22.82 11.65
N GLY A 12 -5.03 23.19 10.71
CA GLY A 12 -3.61 23.42 10.96
C GLY A 12 -2.89 22.20 11.55
N LEU A 13 -3.18 20.98 11.07
CA LEU A 13 -2.54 19.76 11.58
C LEU A 13 -1.07 19.74 11.22
N ALA A 14 -0.22 20.09 12.17
CA ALA A 14 1.23 20.01 12.07
C ALA A 14 1.70 18.78 12.84
N VAL A 15 2.75 18.12 12.34
CA VAL A 15 3.37 16.95 13.00
C VAL A 15 4.86 17.17 13.01
N GLU A 16 5.47 17.04 14.19
CA GLU A 16 6.91 17.19 14.36
C GLU A 16 7.49 16.12 15.28
N TYR A 17 8.72 15.73 15.00
CA TYR A 17 9.54 14.96 15.92
C TYR A 17 10.25 15.90 16.90
N ARG A 18 10.10 15.64 18.20
CA ARG A 18 10.79 16.30 19.32
C ARG A 18 11.65 15.24 20.02
N GLY A 19 12.93 15.23 19.71
CA GLY A 19 13.92 14.31 20.27
C GLY A 19 14.36 14.65 21.70
N THR A 20 15.01 13.70 22.37
CA THR A 20 15.48 13.83 23.76
C THR A 20 16.59 14.87 23.97
N HIS A 21 17.35 15.19 22.92
CA HIS A 21 18.43 16.18 22.93
C HIS A 21 18.01 17.54 22.38
N GLY A 22 16.70 17.85 22.38
CA GLY A 22 16.18 19.12 21.88
C GLY A 22 16.10 19.21 20.35
N GLU A 23 16.41 18.13 19.64
CA GLU A 23 16.26 18.05 18.19
C GLU A 23 14.79 18.19 17.80
N ARG A 24 14.51 19.07 16.83
CA ARG A 24 13.19 19.23 16.24
C ARG A 24 13.26 18.98 14.75
N ARG A 25 12.35 18.14 14.23
CA ARG A 25 12.22 17.89 12.79
C ARG A 25 10.76 17.98 12.40
N GLU A 26 10.45 18.90 11.49
CA GLU A 26 9.13 18.98 10.86
C GLU A 26 8.89 17.72 10.02
N ILE A 27 7.71 17.14 10.16
CA ILE A 27 7.22 16.02 9.35
C ILE A 27 6.06 16.48 8.47
N VAL A 28 5.13 17.23 9.08
CA VAL A 28 3.95 17.82 8.43
C VAL A 28 3.86 19.26 8.88
N ALA A 29 3.78 20.18 7.92
CA ALA A 29 3.86 21.62 8.14
C ALA A 29 2.59 22.26 8.69
N GLY A 30 1.45 21.57 8.55
CA GLY A 30 0.13 22.14 8.80
C GLY A 30 -0.75 21.99 7.57
N PHE A 31 -1.87 21.28 7.69
CA PHE A 31 -2.92 21.35 6.68
C PHE A 31 -4.31 21.20 7.29
N ASP A 32 -5.30 21.64 6.52
CA ASP A 32 -6.70 21.52 6.85
C ASP A 32 -7.32 20.34 6.10
N LEU A 33 -8.18 19.61 6.79
CA LEU A 33 -8.91 18.48 6.23
C LEU A 33 -10.33 18.47 6.79
N ASP A 34 -11.29 18.17 5.93
CA ASP A 34 -12.69 18.04 6.29
C ASP A 34 -13.20 16.71 5.73
N LEU A 35 -14.09 16.05 6.49
CA LEU A 35 -14.77 14.81 6.11
C LEU A 35 -16.24 14.91 6.53
N ALA A 36 -17.14 14.82 5.56
CA ALA A 36 -18.57 14.71 5.79
C ALA A 36 -19.02 13.24 5.96
N ALA A 37 -20.21 13.05 6.52
CA ALA A 37 -20.87 11.74 6.56
C ALA A 37 -21.15 11.24 5.14
N GLY A 38 -20.86 9.96 4.89
CA GLY A 38 -20.97 9.37 3.57
C GLY A 38 -19.90 9.80 2.56
N GLU A 39 -18.97 10.69 2.92
CA GLU A 39 -17.89 11.15 2.03
C GLU A 39 -16.67 10.21 2.13
N THR A 40 -16.05 9.95 0.99
CA THR A 40 -14.73 9.31 0.91
C THR A 40 -13.69 10.33 0.47
N ILE A 41 -12.66 10.54 1.27
CA ILE A 41 -11.52 11.38 0.90
C ILE A 41 -10.24 10.55 0.73
N GLY A 42 -9.40 10.94 -0.21
CA GLY A 42 -8.10 10.34 -0.46
C GLY A 42 -6.98 11.24 0.05
N ILE A 43 -5.98 10.70 0.75
CA ILE A 43 -4.69 11.36 1.01
C ILE A 43 -3.63 10.62 0.21
N VAL A 44 -3.05 11.30 -0.77
CA VAL A 44 -2.16 10.69 -1.77
C VAL A 44 -0.79 11.34 -1.79
N GLY A 45 0.22 10.58 -2.23
CA GLY A 45 1.57 11.09 -2.46
C GLY A 45 2.66 10.03 -2.28
N GLU A 46 3.88 10.36 -2.67
CA GLU A 46 5.07 9.50 -2.54
C GLU A 46 5.32 9.05 -1.08
N SER A 47 6.08 7.97 -0.91
CA SER A 47 6.50 7.51 0.42
C SER A 47 7.29 8.59 1.15
N GLY A 48 7.14 8.68 2.47
CA GLY A 48 7.81 9.69 3.30
C GLY A 48 7.16 11.09 3.29
N SER A 49 6.07 11.32 2.55
CA SER A 49 5.40 12.64 2.52
C SER A 49 4.61 13.01 3.76
N GLY A 50 4.44 12.09 4.72
CA GLY A 50 3.76 12.33 6.01
C GLY A 50 2.37 11.72 6.17
N LYS A 51 1.82 11.05 5.15
CA LYS A 51 0.42 10.57 5.10
C LYS A 51 0.00 9.73 6.33
N SER A 52 0.73 8.66 6.61
CA SER A 52 0.43 7.74 7.71
C SER A 52 0.58 8.41 9.08
N LEU A 53 1.53 9.34 9.23
CA LEU A 53 1.69 10.12 10.47
C LEU A 53 0.56 11.13 10.66
N SER A 54 0.06 11.76 9.58
CA SER A 54 -1.15 12.60 9.64
C SER A 54 -2.37 11.81 10.09
N ALA A 55 -2.58 10.61 9.56
CA ALA A 55 -3.69 9.75 9.98
C ALA A 55 -3.56 9.30 11.45
N ARG A 56 -2.36 8.91 11.88
CA ARG A 56 -2.11 8.55 13.29
C ARG A 56 -2.29 9.75 14.21
N ALA A 57 -1.98 10.97 13.76
CA ALA A 57 -2.22 12.18 14.53
C ALA A 57 -3.71 12.42 14.78
N ILE A 58 -4.58 12.21 13.77
CA ILE A 58 -6.05 12.36 13.90
C ILE A 58 -6.61 11.50 15.05
N VAL A 59 -6.11 10.27 15.21
CA VAL A 59 -6.54 9.35 16.29
C VAL A 59 -5.63 9.37 17.52
N ARG A 60 -4.63 10.27 17.56
CA ARG A 60 -3.63 10.41 18.63
C ARG A 60 -2.85 9.12 18.94
N LEU A 61 -2.46 8.39 17.89
CA LEU A 61 -1.65 7.16 17.95
C LEU A 61 -0.22 7.38 17.42
N LEU A 62 0.31 8.59 17.59
CA LEU A 62 1.67 8.94 17.19
C LEU A 62 2.71 8.16 18.01
N PRO A 63 3.85 7.77 17.41
CA PRO A 63 4.93 7.12 18.14
C PRO A 63 5.59 8.07 19.15
N PRO A 64 6.30 7.53 20.17
CA PRO A 64 7.03 8.34 21.14
C PRO A 64 7.97 9.35 20.47
N GLY A 65 8.02 10.57 21.00
CA GLY A 65 8.82 11.67 20.45
C GLY A 65 8.15 12.40 19.28
N VAL A 66 7.09 11.87 18.67
CA VAL A 66 6.34 12.58 17.62
C VAL A 66 5.10 13.23 18.23
N HIS A 67 4.92 14.51 17.92
CA HIS A 67 3.86 15.36 18.45
C HIS A 67 3.04 15.94 17.31
N ALA A 68 1.77 16.21 17.57
CA ALA A 68 0.91 16.93 16.66
C ALA A 68 0.35 18.17 17.33
N ASP A 69 0.28 19.25 16.57
CA ASP A 69 -0.37 20.51 16.92
C ASP A 69 -1.54 20.76 15.95
N GLY A 70 -2.45 21.67 16.32
CA GLY A 70 -3.65 21.99 15.56
C GLY A 70 -4.95 21.55 16.25
N SER A 71 -6.09 21.80 15.61
CA SER A 71 -7.43 21.45 16.12
C SER A 71 -7.99 20.25 15.36
N ILE A 72 -8.48 19.24 16.08
CA ILE A 72 -9.09 18.04 15.53
C ILE A 72 -10.46 17.89 16.17
N ARG A 73 -11.52 18.09 15.39
CA ARG A 73 -12.91 18.04 15.87
C ARG A 73 -13.68 16.90 15.24
N TYR A 74 -14.27 16.04 16.07
CA TYR A 74 -15.19 15.00 15.64
C TYR A 74 -16.61 15.36 16.07
N ARG A 75 -17.54 15.48 15.11
CA ARG A 75 -18.92 15.99 15.33
C ARG A 75 -18.93 17.29 16.17
N GLY A 76 -18.01 18.20 15.86
CA GLY A 76 -17.84 19.48 16.55
C GLY A 76 -17.11 19.42 17.91
N ARG A 77 -16.86 18.22 18.47
CA ARG A 77 -16.13 18.03 19.73
C ARG A 77 -14.62 18.05 19.49
N GLU A 78 -13.91 18.94 20.19
CA GLU A 78 -12.44 19.02 20.18
C GLU A 78 -11.79 17.76 20.78
N LEU A 79 -10.79 17.23 20.06
CA LEU A 79 -10.07 16.00 20.41
C LEU A 79 -8.58 16.22 20.71
N SER A 80 -7.97 17.32 20.22
CA SER A 80 -6.52 17.56 20.33
C SER A 80 -6.01 17.38 21.78
N ASP A 81 -6.71 18.00 22.74
CA ASP A 81 -6.36 17.95 24.17
C ASP A 81 -7.32 17.09 25.00
N ALA A 82 -8.13 16.23 24.35
CA ALA A 82 -9.07 15.39 25.08
C ALA A 82 -8.35 14.43 26.06
N PRO A 83 -8.90 14.14 27.25
CA PRO A 83 -8.32 13.14 28.13
C PRO A 83 -8.25 11.76 27.45
N ASP A 84 -7.23 10.97 27.75
CA ASP A 84 -7.05 9.64 27.13
C ASP A 84 -8.26 8.71 27.31
N ARG A 85 -9.00 8.85 28.43
CA ARG A 85 -10.26 8.12 28.65
C ARG A 85 -11.32 8.44 27.58
N VAL A 86 -11.37 9.69 27.11
CA VAL A 86 -12.27 10.10 26.02
C VAL A 86 -11.80 9.48 24.71
N MET A 87 -10.50 9.56 24.42
CA MET A 87 -9.94 8.98 23.20
C MET A 87 -10.11 7.45 23.16
N ALA A 88 -9.91 6.76 24.27
CA ALA A 88 -10.15 5.32 24.40
C ALA A 88 -11.63 4.95 24.14
N GLY A 89 -12.56 5.83 24.50
CA GLY A 89 -13.98 5.66 24.22
C GLY A 89 -14.33 5.81 22.74
N LEU A 90 -13.58 6.62 21.98
CA LEU A 90 -13.79 6.92 20.56
C LEU A 90 -13.05 5.95 19.63
N ARG A 91 -11.86 5.50 20.02
CA ARG A 91 -11.02 4.60 19.21
C ARG A 91 -11.69 3.24 19.06
N GLY A 92 -11.76 2.79 17.82
CA GLY A 92 -12.38 1.53 17.42
C GLY A 92 -13.91 1.54 17.52
N SER A 93 -14.55 2.62 17.99
CA SER A 93 -16.00 2.72 18.19
C SER A 93 -16.65 3.74 17.26
N SER A 94 -16.14 4.98 17.27
CA SER A 94 -16.59 6.08 16.43
C SER A 94 -15.57 6.37 15.33
N ILE A 95 -14.29 6.19 15.65
CA ILE A 95 -13.19 6.33 14.70
C ILE A 95 -12.33 5.08 14.77
N SER A 96 -12.29 4.34 13.67
CA SER A 96 -11.48 3.13 13.53
C SER A 96 -10.38 3.33 12.50
N MET A 97 -9.27 2.61 12.67
CA MET A 97 -8.12 2.68 11.78
C MET A 97 -7.71 1.28 11.32
N LEU A 98 -7.59 1.12 10.01
CA LEU A 98 -7.02 -0.05 9.35
C LEU A 98 -5.57 0.30 8.97
N LEU A 99 -4.60 -0.36 9.60
CA LEU A 99 -3.16 -0.08 9.39
C LEU A 99 -2.63 -0.77 8.12
N GLN A 100 -1.51 -0.24 7.61
CA GLN A 100 -0.84 -0.61 6.36
C GLN A 100 -0.48 -2.10 6.23
N ASP A 101 -0.18 -2.81 7.32
CA ASP A 101 0.18 -4.23 7.28
C ASP A 101 -0.78 -5.10 8.12
N PRO A 102 -1.61 -5.97 7.50
CA PRO A 102 -2.46 -6.90 8.22
C PRO A 102 -1.70 -7.87 9.14
N PHE A 103 -0.43 -8.18 8.86
CA PHE A 103 0.40 -9.01 9.76
C PHE A 103 0.66 -8.32 11.10
N THR A 104 0.82 -6.99 11.09
CA THR A 104 1.03 -6.23 12.33
C THR A 104 -0.26 -6.02 13.13
N MET A 105 -1.42 -6.09 12.47
CA MET A 105 -2.72 -5.93 13.12
C MET A 105 -3.24 -7.20 13.78
N LEU A 106 -3.01 -8.35 13.16
CA LEU A 106 -3.51 -9.63 13.65
C LEU A 106 -2.42 -10.35 14.45
N ASN A 107 -2.59 -10.43 15.77
CA ASN A 107 -1.73 -11.27 16.60
C ASN A 107 -1.74 -12.73 16.10
N PRO A 108 -0.60 -13.27 15.61
CA PRO A 108 -0.55 -14.59 14.99
C PRO A 108 -0.79 -15.74 15.98
N LEU A 109 -0.69 -15.48 17.29
CA LEU A 109 -0.91 -16.46 18.35
C LEU A 109 -2.39 -16.55 18.78
N LEU A 110 -3.24 -15.65 18.28
CA LEU A 110 -4.67 -15.65 18.55
C LEU A 110 -5.44 -16.18 17.33
N ARG A 111 -6.58 -16.82 17.59
CA ARG A 111 -7.52 -17.19 16.52
C ARG A 111 -8.22 -15.96 15.99
N THR A 112 -8.50 -15.96 14.70
CA THR A 112 -9.18 -14.90 13.95
C THR A 112 -10.44 -14.37 14.64
N GLY A 113 -11.29 -15.28 15.14
CA GLY A 113 -12.52 -14.87 15.82
C GLY A 113 -12.27 -14.05 17.08
N ARG A 114 -11.16 -14.29 17.80
CA ARG A 114 -10.82 -13.56 19.02
C ARG A 114 -10.51 -12.10 18.75
N HIS A 115 -9.88 -11.77 17.63
CA HIS A 115 -9.62 -10.37 17.26
C HIS A 115 -10.93 -9.57 17.11
N ILE A 116 -11.93 -10.17 16.46
CA ILE A 116 -13.24 -9.53 16.27
C ILE A 116 -14.03 -9.50 17.58
N GLU A 117 -14.06 -10.61 18.32
CA GLU A 117 -14.73 -10.72 19.62
C GLU A 117 -14.15 -9.72 20.65
N GLU A 118 -12.83 -9.50 20.66
CA GLU A 118 -12.16 -8.54 21.53
C GLU A 118 -12.58 -7.11 21.21
N CYS A 119 -12.63 -6.75 19.92
CA CYS A 119 -13.15 -5.44 19.50
C CYS A 119 -14.61 -5.25 19.95
N LEU A 120 -15.46 -6.26 19.80
CA LEU A 120 -16.87 -6.20 20.25
C LEU A 120 -17.01 -6.07 21.77
N ALA A 121 -16.20 -6.79 22.54
CA ALA A 121 -16.33 -6.90 23.99
C ALA A 121 -15.93 -5.64 24.78
N MET A 122 -15.21 -4.69 24.17
CA MET A 122 -14.75 -3.46 24.83
C MET A 122 -15.90 -2.56 25.36
N VAL A 123 -17.15 -2.80 24.96
CA VAL A 123 -18.34 -2.05 25.41
C VAL A 123 -18.95 -2.60 26.70
N SER A 124 -18.89 -3.92 26.93
CA SER A 124 -19.87 -4.57 27.82
C SER A 124 -19.45 -4.66 29.29
N GLY A 125 -18.18 -4.43 29.65
CA GLY A 125 -17.69 -4.54 31.03
C GLY A 125 -17.99 -5.89 31.72
N SER A 126 -18.42 -6.90 30.96
CA SER A 126 -19.04 -8.14 31.43
C SER A 126 -18.34 -9.30 30.73
N HIS A 127 -17.61 -10.10 31.51
CA HIS A 127 -17.01 -11.35 31.03
C HIS A 127 -17.91 -12.55 31.36
N ARG A 128 -19.23 -12.44 31.15
CA ARG A 128 -20.17 -13.54 31.43
C ARG A 128 -20.16 -14.56 30.29
N ARG A 129 -20.25 -15.86 30.62
CA ARG A 129 -20.26 -16.98 29.65
C ARG A 129 -21.33 -16.88 28.54
N GLY A 130 -22.47 -16.21 28.81
CA GLY A 130 -23.52 -15.96 27.82
C GLY A 130 -23.13 -14.94 26.74
N ASP A 131 -22.19 -14.06 27.05
CA ASP A 131 -21.66 -13.03 26.14
C ASP A 131 -20.87 -13.69 24.99
N HIS A 132 -20.11 -14.75 25.27
CA HIS A 132 -19.25 -15.38 24.28
C HIS A 132 -20.00 -15.99 23.09
N ARG A 133 -21.18 -16.61 23.30
CA ARG A 133 -21.95 -17.19 22.18
C ARG A 133 -22.53 -16.09 21.28
N ALA A 134 -23.00 -15.00 21.90
CA ALA A 134 -23.52 -13.84 21.19
C ALA A 134 -22.40 -13.12 20.43
N LEU A 135 -21.25 -12.86 21.09
CA LEU A 135 -20.06 -12.27 20.48
C LEU A 135 -19.55 -13.09 19.30
N ARG A 136 -19.52 -14.43 19.42
CA ARG A 136 -19.10 -15.30 18.33
C ARG A 136 -20.06 -15.28 17.15
N ALA A 137 -21.37 -15.29 17.42
CA ALA A 137 -22.39 -15.14 16.37
C ALA A 137 -22.25 -13.78 15.67
N GLU A 138 -21.98 -12.72 16.43
CA GLU A 138 -21.73 -11.40 15.89
C GLU A 138 -20.44 -11.35 15.07
N ALA A 139 -19.35 -11.95 15.54
CA ALA A 139 -18.10 -12.06 14.79
C ALA A 139 -18.30 -12.80 13.46
N ALA A 140 -19.12 -13.84 13.42
CA ALA A 140 -19.49 -14.51 12.17
C ALA A 140 -20.26 -13.59 11.21
N ARG A 141 -21.17 -12.74 11.74
CA ARG A 141 -21.86 -11.72 10.92
C ARG A 141 -20.88 -10.72 10.33
N ARG A 142 -19.92 -10.24 11.12
CA ARG A 142 -18.87 -9.31 10.64
C ARG A 142 -17.95 -9.94 9.60
N LEU A 143 -17.61 -11.23 9.72
CA LEU A 143 -16.89 -11.96 8.66
C LEU A 143 -17.69 -12.04 7.37
N SER A 144 -18.99 -12.34 7.46
CA SER A 144 -19.86 -12.39 6.29
C SER A 144 -19.96 -11.04 5.58
N GLU A 145 -20.00 -9.94 6.33
CA GLU A 145 -20.04 -8.57 5.79
C GLU A 145 -18.79 -8.24 4.96
N VAL A 146 -17.63 -8.77 5.33
CA VAL A 146 -16.38 -8.61 4.55
C VAL A 146 -16.18 -9.70 3.49
N GLY A 147 -17.24 -10.45 3.15
CA GLY A 147 -17.22 -11.48 2.12
C GLY A 147 -16.58 -12.81 2.52
N ILE A 148 -16.44 -13.09 3.83
CA ILE A 148 -16.02 -14.39 4.34
C ILE A 148 -17.25 -15.14 4.86
N SER A 149 -17.83 -16.00 4.01
CA SER A 149 -19.03 -16.77 4.34
C SER A 149 -18.76 -18.03 5.17
N ASP A 150 -17.53 -18.55 5.17
CA ASP A 150 -17.16 -19.74 5.98
C ASP A 150 -16.93 -19.34 7.44
N PRO A 151 -17.84 -19.69 8.38
CA PRO A 151 -17.68 -19.34 9.79
C PRO A 151 -16.52 -20.09 10.45
N ALA A 152 -16.01 -21.19 9.86
CA ALA A 152 -14.85 -21.91 10.38
C ALA A 152 -13.57 -21.04 10.35
N VAL A 153 -13.54 -19.96 9.57
CA VAL A 153 -12.45 -18.99 9.58
C VAL A 153 -12.24 -18.37 10.97
N LEU A 154 -13.29 -18.25 11.80
CA LEU A 154 -13.16 -17.79 13.19
C LEU A 154 -12.21 -18.66 14.02
N ASP A 155 -12.07 -19.95 13.67
CA ASP A 155 -11.22 -20.89 14.38
C ASP A 155 -9.79 -20.99 13.83
N ARG A 156 -9.52 -20.34 12.69
CA ARG A 156 -8.20 -20.33 12.05
C ARG A 156 -7.31 -19.24 12.63
N TYR A 157 -6.01 -19.50 12.66
CA TYR A 157 -5.00 -18.49 12.98
C TYR A 157 -4.68 -17.62 11.75
N PRO A 158 -4.24 -16.36 11.93
CA PRO A 158 -3.89 -15.48 10.83
C PRO A 158 -2.91 -16.09 9.83
N PHE A 159 -1.88 -16.81 10.30
CA PHE A 159 -0.90 -17.45 9.43
C PHE A 159 -1.46 -18.58 8.54
N GLN A 160 -2.68 -19.08 8.83
CA GLN A 160 -3.38 -20.09 8.04
C GLN A 160 -4.25 -19.48 6.92
N LEU A 161 -4.32 -18.15 6.82
CA LEU A 161 -5.15 -17.42 5.86
C LEU A 161 -4.31 -16.84 4.72
N SER A 162 -4.91 -16.64 3.54
CA SER A 162 -4.30 -15.86 2.45
C SER A 162 -4.19 -14.37 2.84
N GLY A 163 -3.35 -13.59 2.15
CA GLY A 163 -3.21 -12.15 2.40
C GLY A 163 -4.55 -11.40 2.33
N GLY A 164 -5.34 -11.65 1.28
CA GLY A 164 -6.67 -11.08 1.13
C GLY A 164 -7.66 -11.49 2.23
N MET A 165 -7.63 -12.74 2.68
CA MET A 165 -8.46 -13.19 3.81
C MET A 165 -8.05 -12.49 5.11
N ARG A 166 -6.76 -12.30 5.37
CA ARG A 166 -6.28 -11.55 6.55
C ARG A 166 -6.74 -10.11 6.48
N GLN A 167 -6.67 -9.47 5.31
CA GLN A 167 -7.14 -8.10 5.13
C GLN A 167 -8.64 -7.98 5.43
N ARG A 168 -9.45 -8.90 4.90
CA ARG A 168 -10.90 -8.97 5.19
C ARG A 168 -11.17 -9.18 6.68
N VAL A 169 -10.46 -10.09 7.33
CA VAL A 169 -10.55 -10.30 8.79
C VAL A 169 -10.20 -9.03 9.58
N ALA A 170 -9.12 -8.37 9.20
CA ALA A 170 -8.68 -7.14 9.85
C ALA A 170 -9.70 -6.01 9.65
N LEU A 171 -10.30 -5.92 8.46
CA LEU A 171 -11.42 -5.02 8.17
C LEU A 171 -12.65 -5.36 9.02
N ALA A 172 -13.02 -6.63 9.18
CA ALA A 172 -14.12 -7.04 10.03
C ALA A 172 -13.89 -6.65 11.50
N ALA A 173 -12.66 -6.79 11.99
CA ALA A 173 -12.29 -6.34 13.34
C ALA A 173 -12.37 -4.80 13.46
N ALA A 174 -11.87 -4.06 12.47
CA ALA A 174 -11.94 -2.60 12.44
C ALA A 174 -13.38 -2.06 12.40
N LEU A 175 -14.29 -2.78 11.74
CA LEU A 175 -15.71 -2.42 11.61
C LEU A 175 -16.60 -2.97 12.72
N ALA A 176 -16.05 -3.75 13.64
CA ALA A 176 -16.82 -4.56 14.59
C ALA A 176 -17.78 -3.73 15.45
N ARG A 177 -17.43 -2.48 15.78
CA ARG A 177 -18.23 -1.58 16.62
C ARG A 177 -18.94 -0.47 15.85
N ASP A 178 -19.12 -0.64 14.54
CA ASP A 178 -19.86 0.31 13.70
C ASP A 178 -19.35 1.77 13.76
N PRO A 179 -18.08 2.00 13.37
CA PRO A 179 -17.50 3.35 13.39
C PRO A 179 -18.19 4.30 12.41
N ASP A 180 -18.29 5.58 12.80
CA ASP A 180 -18.71 6.67 11.92
C ASP A 180 -17.61 7.05 10.93
N ILE A 181 -16.34 6.83 11.28
CA ILE A 181 -15.17 7.11 10.44
C ILE A 181 -14.25 5.89 10.40
N LEU A 182 -13.89 5.46 9.19
CA LEU A 182 -12.80 4.52 8.95
C LEU A 182 -11.62 5.25 8.30
N ILE A 183 -10.44 5.14 8.90
CA ILE A 183 -9.18 5.58 8.33
C ILE A 183 -8.45 4.34 7.80
N ALA A 184 -8.33 4.21 6.49
CA ALA A 184 -7.69 3.09 5.82
C ALA A 184 -6.31 3.52 5.33
N ASP A 185 -5.26 3.15 6.07
CA ASP A 185 -3.87 3.45 5.72
C ASP A 185 -3.31 2.38 4.80
N GLU A 186 -3.22 2.65 3.49
CA GLU A 186 -2.71 1.71 2.49
C GLU A 186 -3.36 0.31 2.54
N PRO A 187 -4.70 0.21 2.48
CA PRO A 187 -5.43 -1.02 2.80
C PRO A 187 -5.30 -2.13 1.75
N SER A 188 -4.61 -1.87 0.64
CA SER A 188 -4.39 -2.83 -0.43
C SER A 188 -2.92 -3.13 -0.71
N THR A 189 -2.01 -2.56 0.09
CA THR A 189 -0.57 -2.81 -0.08
C THR A 189 -0.28 -4.31 0.16
N ALA A 190 0.67 -4.85 -0.62
CA ALA A 190 1.05 -6.26 -0.62
C ALA A 190 -0.03 -7.28 -1.08
N LEU A 191 -1.13 -6.82 -1.69
CA LEU A 191 -2.13 -7.67 -2.35
C LEU A 191 -1.91 -7.72 -3.87
N ASP A 192 -2.36 -8.80 -4.51
CA ASP A 192 -2.44 -8.84 -5.97
C ASP A 192 -3.54 -7.90 -6.49
N VAL A 193 -3.44 -7.49 -7.76
CA VAL A 193 -4.33 -6.47 -8.38
C VAL A 193 -5.82 -6.87 -8.29
N THR A 194 -6.14 -8.15 -8.46
CA THR A 194 -7.53 -8.64 -8.38
C THR A 194 -8.05 -8.51 -6.95
N THR A 195 -7.31 -9.03 -5.97
CA THR A 195 -7.65 -8.93 -4.55
C THR A 195 -7.73 -7.47 -4.09
N GLN A 196 -6.81 -6.61 -4.51
CA GLN A 196 -6.84 -5.18 -4.24
C GLN A 196 -8.15 -4.55 -4.71
N ALA A 197 -8.58 -4.82 -5.94
CA ALA A 197 -9.83 -4.28 -6.48
C ALA A 197 -11.04 -4.78 -5.69
N GLU A 198 -11.05 -6.04 -5.24
CA GLU A 198 -12.11 -6.57 -4.38
C GLU A 198 -12.17 -5.88 -3.02
N ILE A 199 -11.02 -5.67 -2.36
CA ILE A 199 -10.95 -4.99 -1.06
C ILE A 199 -11.44 -3.55 -1.17
N LEU A 200 -11.03 -2.82 -2.21
CA LEU A 200 -11.46 -1.44 -2.42
C LEU A 200 -12.96 -1.34 -2.69
N ARG A 201 -13.52 -2.25 -3.51
CA ARG A 201 -14.99 -2.33 -3.71
C ARG A 201 -15.73 -2.64 -2.42
N LEU A 202 -15.21 -3.55 -1.61
CA LEU A 202 -15.78 -3.91 -0.32
C LEU A 202 -15.76 -2.71 0.65
N LEU A 203 -14.64 -1.98 0.73
CA LEU A 203 -14.56 -0.76 1.54
C LEU A 203 -15.61 0.26 1.10
N LYS A 204 -15.79 0.45 -0.21
CA LYS A 204 -16.77 1.38 -0.75
C LYS A 204 -18.20 0.94 -0.45
N SER A 205 -18.54 -0.33 -0.65
CA SER A 205 -19.89 -0.84 -0.34
C SER A 205 -20.22 -0.72 1.14
N VAL A 206 -19.29 -1.08 2.03
CA VAL A 206 -19.50 -0.95 3.48
C VAL A 206 -19.63 0.52 3.90
N GLN A 207 -18.86 1.41 3.28
CA GLN A 207 -18.95 2.85 3.50
C GLN A 207 -20.34 3.38 3.12
N GLU A 208 -20.86 3.00 1.96
CA GLU A 208 -22.19 3.38 1.46
C GLU A 208 -23.32 2.81 2.33
N ASP A 209 -23.28 1.51 2.63
CA ASP A 209 -24.30 0.82 3.42
C ASP A 209 -24.47 1.41 4.82
N ARG A 210 -23.37 1.94 5.40
CA ARG A 210 -23.34 2.50 6.76
C ARG A 210 -23.40 4.02 6.80
N GLY A 211 -23.34 4.72 5.65
CA GLY A 211 -23.20 6.18 5.62
C GLY A 211 -21.94 6.70 6.31
N MET A 212 -20.90 5.87 6.38
CA MET A 212 -19.65 6.13 7.11
C MET A 212 -18.77 7.14 6.34
N GLY A 213 -17.95 7.93 7.04
CA GLY A 213 -16.86 8.68 6.43
C GLY A 213 -15.62 7.80 6.22
N LEU A 214 -14.99 7.86 5.04
CA LEU A 214 -13.79 7.07 4.73
C LEU A 214 -12.61 7.98 4.39
N ILE A 215 -11.51 7.84 5.13
CA ILE A 215 -10.21 8.43 4.77
C ILE A 215 -9.35 7.31 4.19
N LEU A 216 -9.12 7.35 2.89
CA LEU A 216 -8.25 6.40 2.19
C LEU A 216 -6.87 7.01 2.00
N ILE A 217 -5.84 6.40 2.56
CA ILE A 217 -4.45 6.76 2.30
C ILE A 217 -3.89 5.78 1.28
N THR A 218 -3.31 6.30 0.22
CA THR A 218 -2.71 5.48 -0.83
C THR A 218 -1.58 6.26 -1.51
N HIS A 219 -0.64 5.56 -2.11
CA HIS A 219 0.33 6.17 -3.02
C HIS A 219 -0.09 6.03 -4.50
N ASP A 220 -1.16 5.29 -4.78
CA ASP A 220 -1.74 5.07 -6.12
C ASP A 220 -2.87 6.08 -6.39
N LEU A 221 -2.70 6.94 -7.39
CA LEU A 221 -3.70 7.95 -7.74
C LEU A 221 -4.93 7.34 -8.41
N ARG A 222 -4.79 6.28 -9.21
CA ARG A 222 -5.93 5.59 -9.85
C ARG A 222 -6.85 5.00 -8.82
N VAL A 223 -6.31 4.42 -7.75
CA VAL A 223 -7.10 3.95 -6.62
C VAL A 223 -7.89 5.11 -6.00
N ALA A 224 -7.23 6.25 -5.76
CA ALA A 224 -7.91 7.42 -5.22
C ALA A 224 -9.00 7.96 -6.15
N PHE A 225 -8.77 8.01 -7.47
CA PHE A 225 -9.78 8.52 -8.40
C PHE A 225 -11.01 7.62 -8.52
N ASN A 226 -10.82 6.32 -8.43
CA ASN A 226 -11.91 5.35 -8.54
C ASN A 226 -12.77 5.25 -7.27
N VAL A 227 -12.22 5.60 -6.10
CA VAL A 227 -12.86 5.32 -4.80
C VAL A 227 -13.25 6.59 -4.05
N CYS A 228 -12.48 7.67 -4.20
CA CYS A 228 -12.66 8.90 -3.40
C CYS A 228 -13.51 9.96 -4.12
N ASP A 229 -14.24 10.73 -3.35
CA ASP A 229 -14.97 11.92 -3.81
C ASP A 229 -14.03 13.13 -3.94
N ARG A 230 -13.12 13.30 -2.96
CA ARG A 230 -12.12 14.38 -2.90
C ARG A 230 -10.73 13.82 -2.59
N VAL A 231 -9.69 14.40 -3.19
CA VAL A 231 -8.30 13.97 -3.02
C VAL A 231 -7.44 15.12 -2.51
N TYR A 232 -6.59 14.84 -1.53
CA TYR A 232 -5.56 15.70 -0.95
C TYR A 232 -4.18 15.16 -1.36
N VAL A 233 -3.47 15.92 -2.19
CA VAL A 233 -2.14 15.56 -2.70
C VAL A 233 -1.07 16.10 -1.75
N LEU A 234 -0.45 15.20 -0.98
CA LEU A 234 0.56 15.50 0.03
C LEU A 234 1.98 15.28 -0.51
N TYR A 235 2.86 16.23 -0.24
CA TYR A 235 4.27 16.18 -0.63
C TYR A 235 5.14 16.90 0.40
N ALA A 236 6.23 16.23 0.83
CA ALA A 236 7.18 16.76 1.81
C ALA A 236 6.49 17.47 3.01
N GLY A 237 5.44 16.87 3.56
CA GLY A 237 4.74 17.40 4.74
C GLY A 237 3.68 18.48 4.49
N ALA A 238 3.40 18.89 3.25
CA ALA A 238 2.30 19.82 2.97
C ALA A 238 1.37 19.34 1.86
N VAL A 239 0.12 19.80 1.92
CA VAL A 239 -0.86 19.58 0.86
C VAL A 239 -0.60 20.57 -0.27
N LEU A 240 -0.21 20.06 -1.42
CA LEU A 240 0.08 20.88 -2.61
C LEU A 240 -1.14 21.08 -3.50
N GLU A 241 -2.09 20.16 -3.46
CA GLU A 241 -3.32 20.25 -4.24
C GLU A 241 -4.47 19.55 -3.52
N THR A 242 -5.68 20.09 -3.65
CA THR A 242 -6.92 19.46 -3.19
C THR A 242 -8.01 19.68 -4.20
N ALA A 243 -8.70 18.63 -4.63
CA ALA A 243 -9.76 18.74 -5.63
C ALA A 243 -10.71 17.53 -5.56
N PRO A 244 -11.93 17.63 -6.11
CA PRO A 244 -12.72 16.46 -6.45
C PRO A 244 -11.90 15.49 -7.30
N ALA A 245 -12.01 14.18 -7.04
CA ALA A 245 -11.20 13.15 -7.69
C ALA A 245 -11.22 13.24 -9.23
N HIS A 246 -12.42 13.31 -9.82
CA HIS A 246 -12.61 13.43 -11.26
C HIS A 246 -12.01 14.71 -11.86
N ALA A 247 -11.96 15.81 -11.10
CA ALA A 247 -11.38 17.07 -11.57
C ALA A 247 -9.86 17.01 -11.56
N LEU A 248 -9.28 16.39 -10.52
CA LEU A 248 -7.84 16.16 -10.40
C LEU A 248 -7.32 15.22 -11.49
N GLU A 249 -8.04 14.14 -11.78
CA GLU A 249 -7.69 13.17 -12.82
C GLU A 249 -7.64 13.81 -14.22
N ARG A 250 -8.64 14.67 -14.51
CA ARG A 250 -8.80 15.33 -15.80
C ARG A 250 -7.79 16.45 -16.03
N GLU A 251 -7.52 17.25 -14.99
CA GLU A 251 -6.68 18.43 -15.06
C GLU A 251 -6.00 18.66 -13.69
N PRO A 252 -4.77 18.14 -13.49
CA PRO A 252 -3.98 18.49 -12.32
C PRO A 252 -3.53 19.97 -12.39
N LEU A 253 -3.65 20.69 -11.28
CA LEU A 253 -3.26 22.11 -11.16
C LEU A 253 -1.89 22.31 -10.48
N HIS A 254 -1.26 21.25 -9.99
CA HIS A 254 0.08 21.31 -9.45
C HIS A 254 1.04 20.44 -10.27
N PRO A 255 2.26 20.92 -10.62
CA PRO A 255 3.25 20.12 -11.36
C PRO A 255 3.56 18.75 -10.76
N TYR A 256 3.56 18.65 -9.43
CA TYR A 256 3.69 17.37 -8.73
C TYR A 256 2.55 16.40 -9.02
N SER A 257 1.29 16.85 -8.94
CA SER A 257 0.11 16.03 -9.26
C SER A 257 0.14 15.56 -10.72
N LEU A 258 0.55 16.43 -11.63
CA LEU A 258 0.81 16.05 -13.03
C LEU A 258 1.91 14.99 -13.13
N GLY A 259 3.03 15.20 -12.43
CA GLY A 259 4.14 14.24 -12.41
C GLY A 259 3.71 12.86 -11.93
N LEU A 260 2.89 12.78 -10.88
CA LEU A 260 2.34 11.51 -10.39
C LEU A 260 1.48 10.83 -11.47
N LEU A 261 0.58 11.57 -12.12
CA LEU A 261 -0.26 11.06 -13.21
C LEU A 261 0.54 10.59 -14.43
N LEU A 262 1.60 11.31 -14.79
CA LEU A 262 2.48 10.94 -15.91
C LEU A 262 3.36 9.74 -15.57
N SER A 263 3.62 9.51 -14.28
CA SER A 263 4.40 8.36 -13.80
C SER A 263 3.61 7.06 -13.78
N GLU A 264 2.31 7.10 -14.10
CA GLU A 264 1.46 5.92 -14.26
C GLU A 264 1.33 5.54 -15.75
N PRO A 265 2.17 4.62 -16.26
CA PRO A 265 2.12 4.22 -17.66
C PRO A 265 0.81 3.48 -17.98
N ALA A 266 0.30 3.71 -19.19
CA ALA A 266 -0.82 2.92 -19.69
C ALA A 266 -0.37 1.47 -19.97
N ILE A 267 -1.11 0.49 -19.44
CA ILE A 267 -0.77 -0.95 -19.48
C ILE A 267 -1.00 -1.57 -20.86
N ASP A 268 -1.84 -0.93 -21.69
CA ASP A 268 -2.25 -1.42 -23.00
C ASP A 268 -1.22 -1.21 -24.12
N ARG A 269 -0.05 -0.65 -23.80
CA ARG A 269 0.96 -0.25 -24.79
C ARG A 269 2.37 -0.24 -24.23
N LYS A 270 3.36 -0.39 -25.11
CA LYS A 270 4.79 -0.31 -24.76
C LYS A 270 5.26 1.14 -24.76
N HIS A 271 6.06 1.49 -23.76
CA HIS A 271 6.68 2.81 -23.62
C HIS A 271 8.19 2.66 -23.83
N GLU A 272 8.81 3.56 -24.61
CA GLU A 272 10.28 3.58 -24.76
C GLU A 272 10.96 3.96 -23.44
N ALA A 273 10.36 4.92 -22.72
CA ALA A 273 10.82 5.40 -21.43
C ALA A 273 9.62 5.63 -20.52
N LEU A 274 9.75 5.22 -19.26
CA LEU A 274 8.79 5.58 -18.23
C LEU A 274 9.07 7.02 -17.80
N THR A 275 8.03 7.85 -17.78
CA THR A 275 8.14 9.17 -17.15
C THR A 275 8.21 8.96 -15.64
N ALA A 276 9.17 9.57 -14.97
CA ALA A 276 9.30 9.52 -13.53
C ALA A 276 9.62 10.91 -12.99
N ILE A 277 9.22 11.18 -11.76
CA ILE A 277 9.64 12.39 -11.05
C ILE A 277 11.07 12.17 -10.54
N GLU A 278 12.04 12.83 -11.15
CA GLU A 278 13.46 12.65 -10.81
C GLU A 278 13.78 12.99 -9.36
N GLY A 279 14.75 12.27 -8.78
CA GLY A 279 15.18 12.45 -7.38
C GLY A 279 14.25 11.80 -6.35
N SER A 280 14.51 12.07 -5.08
CA SER A 280 13.71 11.59 -3.94
C SER A 280 12.94 12.72 -3.27
N VAL A 281 11.88 12.39 -2.53
CA VAL A 281 11.16 13.36 -1.70
C VAL A 281 12.15 13.96 -0.68
N PRO A 282 12.38 15.29 -0.69
CA PRO A 282 13.23 15.94 0.29
C PRO A 282 12.53 15.94 1.65
N SER A 283 13.32 16.06 2.71
CA SER A 283 12.75 16.29 4.04
C SER A 283 12.04 17.65 4.08
N PRO A 284 10.95 17.79 4.87
CA PRO A 284 10.26 19.07 5.06
C PRO A 284 11.21 20.23 5.42
N ALA A 285 12.24 19.94 6.22
CA ALA A 285 13.24 20.92 6.65
C ALA A 285 14.14 21.42 5.50
N GLU A 286 14.48 20.58 4.52
CA GLU A 286 15.33 20.96 3.38
C GLU A 286 14.65 21.94 2.42
N VAL A 287 13.31 21.96 2.42
CA VAL A 287 12.49 22.79 1.53
C VAL A 287 11.66 23.82 2.29
N ALA A 288 12.00 24.08 3.55
CA ALA A 288 11.35 25.10 4.36
C ALA A 288 11.53 26.50 3.74
N GLY A 289 10.47 27.31 3.74
CA GLY A 289 10.51 28.68 3.23
C GLY A 289 10.50 28.80 1.69
N MET A 290 10.21 27.72 0.96
CA MET A 290 10.01 27.73 -0.48
C MET A 290 8.83 26.84 -0.90
N CYS A 291 8.48 26.86 -2.19
CA CYS A 291 7.62 25.81 -2.73
C CYS A 291 8.28 24.46 -2.52
N ARG A 292 7.62 23.57 -1.77
CA ARG A 292 8.21 22.28 -1.37
C ARG A 292 8.66 21.44 -2.56
N PHE A 293 7.96 21.55 -3.70
CA PHE A 293 8.28 20.83 -4.93
C PHE A 293 9.30 21.54 -5.83
N ALA A 294 9.71 22.78 -5.54
CA ALA A 294 10.63 23.54 -6.40
C ALA A 294 11.93 22.80 -6.77
N PRO A 295 12.58 22.00 -5.88
CA PRO A 295 13.80 21.28 -6.26
C PRO A 295 13.61 20.22 -7.35
N ARG A 296 12.39 19.69 -7.53
CA ARG A 296 12.06 18.63 -8.51
C ARG A 296 11.07 19.10 -9.58
N CYS A 297 10.68 20.37 -9.54
CA CYS A 297 9.69 20.93 -10.47
C CYS A 297 10.36 21.34 -11.78
N ARG A 298 9.90 20.75 -12.90
CA ARG A 298 10.31 21.14 -14.26
C ARG A 298 10.08 22.63 -14.56
N TRP A 299 9.10 23.25 -13.91
CA TRP A 299 8.74 24.66 -14.06
C TRP A 299 9.23 25.53 -12.90
N ALA A 300 10.23 25.10 -12.14
CA ALA A 300 10.77 25.93 -11.07
C ALA A 300 11.31 27.26 -11.62
N ALA A 301 11.01 28.36 -10.93
CA ALA A 301 11.60 29.68 -11.15
C ALA A 301 11.94 30.34 -9.80
N ASP A 302 12.58 31.50 -9.82
CA ASP A 302 13.03 32.20 -8.59
C ASP A 302 11.88 32.49 -7.62
N VAL A 303 10.69 32.82 -8.14
CA VAL A 303 9.48 33.04 -7.34
C VAL A 303 9.09 31.79 -6.53
N CYS A 304 9.37 30.59 -7.04
CA CYS A 304 9.12 29.33 -6.33
C CYS A 304 10.08 29.10 -5.16
N ARG A 305 11.24 29.77 -5.15
CA ARG A 305 12.28 29.67 -4.12
C ARG A 305 12.23 30.80 -3.10
N SER A 306 11.34 31.77 -3.30
CA SER A 306 11.28 33.02 -2.53
C SER A 306 10.25 33.01 -1.38
N GLY A 307 9.55 31.89 -1.17
CA GLY A 307 8.54 31.75 -0.13
C GLY A 307 7.72 30.48 -0.30
N GLU A 308 7.04 30.04 0.77
CA GLU A 308 6.12 28.91 0.73
C GLU A 308 4.76 29.36 0.15
N PRO A 309 4.34 28.85 -1.01
CA PRO A 309 3.07 29.25 -1.60
C PRO A 309 1.89 28.77 -0.74
N PRO A 310 0.90 29.62 -0.45
CA PRO A 310 -0.30 29.20 0.23
C PRO A 310 -1.16 28.28 -0.66
N LEU A 311 -1.95 27.42 -0.04
CA LEU A 311 -2.94 26.59 -0.73
C LEU A 311 -4.16 27.46 -1.13
N LEU A 312 -4.14 28.01 -2.35
CA LEU A 312 -5.14 28.97 -2.83
C LEU A 312 -6.28 28.29 -3.58
N GLY A 313 -7.50 28.80 -3.42
CA GLY A 313 -8.66 28.37 -4.20
C GLY A 313 -8.60 28.87 -5.64
N VAL A 314 -8.91 28.00 -6.59
CA VAL A 314 -8.92 28.32 -8.03
C VAL A 314 -10.36 28.38 -8.54
N GLU A 315 -11.03 27.23 -8.59
CA GLU A 315 -12.40 27.06 -9.11
C GLU A 315 -13.05 25.85 -8.43
N GLN A 316 -14.38 25.83 -8.23
CA GLN A 316 -15.16 24.62 -7.90
C GLN A 316 -14.55 23.70 -6.80
N ALA A 317 -14.25 24.27 -5.62
CA ALA A 317 -13.64 23.55 -4.50
C ALA A 317 -12.24 22.94 -4.77
N ARG A 318 -11.56 23.36 -5.85
CA ARG A 318 -10.16 23.03 -6.14
C ARG A 318 -9.24 24.06 -5.50
N ARG A 319 -8.14 23.58 -4.93
CA ARG A 319 -7.08 24.41 -4.34
C ARG A 319 -5.70 23.89 -4.75
N THR A 320 -4.75 24.79 -4.95
CA THR A 320 -3.36 24.44 -5.31
C THR A 320 -2.38 25.42 -4.67
N ALA A 321 -1.20 24.90 -4.30
CA ALA A 321 -0.06 25.68 -3.84
C ALA A 321 0.89 26.05 -5.00
N CYS A 322 0.46 25.94 -6.26
CA CYS A 322 1.29 26.35 -7.39
C CYS A 322 1.15 27.86 -7.66
N ILE A 323 2.16 28.65 -7.25
CA ILE A 323 2.17 30.10 -7.49
C ILE A 323 2.25 30.46 -8.98
N ARG A 324 2.78 29.56 -9.83
CA ARG A 324 2.94 29.76 -11.27
C ARG A 324 1.79 29.17 -12.10
N LEU A 325 0.69 28.73 -11.46
CA LEU A 325 -0.39 28.06 -12.18
C LEU A 325 -0.87 28.87 -13.40
N GLY A 326 -1.05 30.19 -13.25
CA GLY A 326 -1.51 31.05 -14.35
C GLY A 326 -0.59 31.07 -15.57
N GLU A 327 0.70 30.79 -15.39
CA GLU A 327 1.70 30.76 -16.47
C GLU A 327 1.80 29.39 -17.12
N ILE A 328 1.69 28.30 -16.32
CA ILE A 328 2.07 26.95 -16.76
C ILE A 328 0.88 26.00 -16.98
N ARG A 329 -0.35 26.39 -16.62
CA ARG A 329 -1.56 25.53 -16.75
C ARG A 329 -1.74 24.97 -18.16
N GLY A 330 -1.52 25.80 -19.18
CA GLY A 330 -1.65 25.40 -20.59
C GLY A 330 -0.64 24.30 -20.98
N GLU A 331 0.65 24.53 -20.71
CA GLU A 331 1.71 23.56 -21.01
C GLU A 331 1.53 22.25 -20.24
N MET A 332 1.11 22.32 -18.97
CA MET A 332 0.78 21.13 -18.17
C MET A 332 -0.35 20.31 -18.80
N GLN A 333 -1.39 20.96 -19.31
CA GLN A 333 -2.52 20.27 -19.95
C GLN A 333 -2.15 19.67 -21.31
N GLU A 334 -1.32 20.37 -22.10
CA GLU A 334 -0.76 19.84 -23.34
C GLU A 334 0.09 18.58 -23.06
N MET A 335 0.95 18.62 -22.04
CA MET A 335 1.75 17.46 -21.66
C MET A 335 0.89 16.28 -21.21
N ARG A 336 -0.15 16.55 -20.42
CA ARG A 336 -1.10 15.52 -19.96
C ARG A 336 -1.82 14.82 -21.11
N THR A 337 -2.20 15.59 -22.13
CA THR A 337 -2.95 15.10 -23.30
C THR A 337 -2.04 14.45 -24.35
N ALA A 338 -0.77 14.85 -24.44
CA ALA A 338 0.22 14.26 -25.34
C ALA A 338 0.81 12.94 -24.85
N ALA A 339 0.90 12.71 -23.54
CA ALA A 339 1.52 11.52 -22.96
C ALA A 339 0.96 10.16 -23.47
N PRO A 340 -0.36 9.99 -23.70
CA PRO A 340 -0.88 8.76 -24.29
C PRO A 340 -0.40 8.51 -25.75
N ALA A 341 -0.04 9.55 -26.51
CA ALA A 341 0.20 9.43 -27.94
C ALA A 341 1.64 8.99 -28.33
N GLN A 342 2.58 8.95 -27.38
CA GLN A 342 4.01 8.70 -27.65
C GLN A 342 4.43 7.21 -27.57
N ALA A 343 3.48 6.27 -27.53
CA ALA A 343 3.78 4.84 -27.40
C ALA A 343 4.12 4.18 -28.75
N LEU A 344 5.26 3.49 -28.81
CA LEU A 344 5.75 2.79 -30.01
C LEU A 344 4.88 1.58 -30.40
N ASN A 345 4.61 1.48 -31.71
CA ASN A 345 4.33 0.22 -32.39
C ASN A 345 5.64 -0.48 -32.76
N SER A 346 6.28 -1.18 -31.83
CA SER A 346 7.34 -2.12 -32.21
C SER A 346 7.22 -3.44 -31.46
N VAL A 347 6.68 -4.43 -32.17
CA VAL A 347 6.79 -5.84 -31.81
C VAL A 347 8.26 -6.22 -31.98
N VAL A 348 9.01 -6.26 -30.87
CA VAL A 348 10.36 -6.83 -30.86
C VAL A 348 10.21 -8.31 -31.24
N ARG A 349 10.83 -8.70 -32.36
CA ARG A 349 10.93 -10.10 -32.77
C ARG A 349 11.80 -10.84 -31.75
N ILE A 350 11.22 -11.84 -31.10
CA ILE A 350 11.96 -12.83 -30.31
C ILE A 350 12.87 -13.58 -31.28
N THR A 351 14.18 -13.53 -31.05
CA THR A 351 15.18 -14.26 -31.85
C THR A 351 15.16 -15.74 -31.49
N THR A 352 15.27 -16.59 -32.52
CA THR A 352 15.28 -18.07 -32.48
C THR A 352 16.61 -18.65 -31.97
N GLU A 353 17.06 -18.23 -30.79
CA GLU A 353 18.16 -18.92 -30.08
C GLU A 353 17.59 -19.99 -29.13
N ALA A 354 18.44 -20.95 -28.71
CA ALA A 354 18.06 -21.91 -27.69
C ALA A 354 17.67 -21.18 -26.38
N PRO A 355 16.62 -21.64 -25.66
CA PRO A 355 16.17 -20.98 -24.45
C PRO A 355 17.27 -21.00 -23.38
N LEU A 356 17.47 -19.85 -22.73
CA LEU A 356 18.40 -19.72 -21.60
C LEU A 356 17.91 -20.55 -20.40
N VAL A 357 16.59 -20.60 -20.20
CA VAL A 357 15.94 -21.43 -19.19
C VAL A 357 14.82 -22.22 -19.86
N ARG A 358 14.77 -23.53 -19.60
CA ARG A 358 13.65 -24.39 -20.02
C ARG A 358 13.15 -25.17 -18.82
N ILE A 359 11.88 -25.01 -18.51
CA ILE A 359 11.14 -25.80 -17.53
C ILE A 359 10.21 -26.72 -18.33
N ASP A 360 10.29 -28.02 -18.10
CA ASP A 360 9.46 -29.00 -18.80
C ASP A 360 8.68 -29.88 -17.82
N GLN A 361 7.34 -29.88 -17.97
CA GLN A 361 6.40 -30.67 -17.18
C GLN A 361 6.65 -30.64 -15.66
N LEU A 362 7.04 -29.48 -15.11
CA LEU A 362 7.43 -29.34 -13.72
C LEU A 362 6.24 -29.53 -12.78
N ARG A 363 6.37 -30.48 -11.85
CA ARG A 363 5.37 -30.76 -10.81
C ARG A 363 5.99 -30.62 -9.44
N LYS A 364 5.21 -30.09 -8.50
CA LYS A 364 5.59 -29.98 -7.10
C LYS A 364 4.38 -30.26 -6.22
N VAL A 365 4.54 -31.28 -5.38
CA VAL A 365 3.56 -31.68 -4.37
C VAL A 365 4.22 -31.58 -3.00
N PHE A 366 3.59 -30.82 -2.10
CA PHE A 366 3.97 -30.78 -0.69
C PHE A 366 3.12 -31.78 0.08
N ARG A 367 3.77 -32.62 0.89
CA ARG A 367 3.11 -33.57 1.79
C ARG A 367 3.17 -33.03 3.20
N ASP A 368 2.03 -32.99 3.88
CA ASP A 368 2.01 -32.63 5.29
C ASP A 368 2.70 -33.72 6.13
N ARG A 369 3.59 -33.30 7.04
CA ARG A 369 4.31 -34.19 7.96
C ARG A 369 3.38 -34.84 9.00
N SER A 370 2.21 -34.26 9.24
CA SER A 370 1.18 -34.76 10.16
C SER A 370 0.20 -35.75 9.52
N GLY A 371 0.34 -36.09 8.24
CA GLY A 371 -0.54 -37.03 7.53
C GLY A 371 -1.88 -36.45 7.08
N GLY A 372 -2.07 -35.13 7.14
CA GLY A 372 -3.36 -34.46 6.90
C GLY A 372 -3.73 -34.16 5.43
N GLY A 373 -2.83 -34.37 4.45
CA GLY A 373 -3.15 -34.18 3.03
C GLY A 373 -1.94 -33.89 2.12
N GLU A 374 -2.18 -33.89 0.81
CA GLU A 374 -1.23 -33.48 -0.24
C GLU A 374 -1.66 -32.13 -0.85
N VAL A 375 -0.71 -31.21 -1.02
CA VAL A 375 -0.94 -29.90 -1.68
C VAL A 375 -0.19 -29.89 -3.01
N HIS A 376 -0.94 -29.89 -4.10
CA HIS A 376 -0.41 -29.80 -5.46
C HIS A 376 -0.09 -28.34 -5.81
N ALA A 377 1.15 -27.92 -5.56
CA ALA A 377 1.58 -26.55 -5.82
C ALA A 377 1.87 -26.28 -7.31
N LEU A 378 2.34 -27.28 -8.07
CA LEU A 378 2.55 -27.17 -9.52
C LEU A 378 2.04 -28.43 -10.24
N GLY A 379 1.26 -28.21 -11.31
CA GLY A 379 0.49 -29.24 -12.01
C GLY A 379 1.06 -29.71 -13.36
N GLY A 380 2.35 -29.51 -13.65
CA GLY A 380 2.97 -29.85 -14.93
C GLY A 380 3.23 -28.59 -15.78
N VAL A 381 3.99 -27.66 -15.21
CA VAL A 381 4.27 -26.36 -15.82
C VAL A 381 5.40 -26.49 -16.84
N THR A 382 5.22 -25.94 -18.04
CA THR A 382 6.24 -25.88 -19.11
C THR A 382 6.44 -24.43 -19.52
N ILE A 383 7.67 -23.92 -19.42
CA ILE A 383 8.03 -22.52 -19.71
C ILE A 383 9.41 -22.48 -20.35
N GLU A 384 9.58 -21.63 -21.34
CA GLU A 384 10.88 -21.30 -21.92
C GLU A 384 11.15 -19.81 -21.74
N VAL A 385 12.40 -19.46 -21.45
CA VAL A 385 12.87 -18.08 -21.35
C VAL A 385 14.14 -17.95 -22.18
N GLY A 386 14.09 -17.17 -23.25
CA GLY A 386 15.21 -16.83 -24.11
C GLY A 386 16.14 -15.76 -23.52
N ARG A 387 17.29 -15.55 -24.16
CA ARG A 387 18.18 -14.41 -23.84
C ARG A 387 17.49 -13.10 -24.22
N ASN A 388 17.62 -12.08 -23.37
CA ASN A 388 16.97 -10.78 -23.53
C ASN A 388 15.43 -10.84 -23.62
N GLU A 389 14.82 -11.93 -23.17
CA GLU A 389 13.38 -12.07 -23.07
C GLU A 389 12.89 -11.72 -21.66
N SER A 390 11.72 -11.08 -21.57
CA SER A 390 11.00 -10.90 -20.32
C SER A 390 9.71 -11.71 -20.35
N VAL A 391 9.64 -12.75 -19.52
CA VAL A 391 8.45 -13.60 -19.40
C VAL A 391 7.70 -13.25 -18.12
N GLY A 392 6.43 -12.84 -18.26
CA GLY A 392 5.55 -12.54 -17.14
C GLY A 392 4.74 -13.76 -16.71
N ILE A 393 4.83 -14.13 -15.43
CA ILE A 393 4.03 -15.20 -14.82
C ILE A 393 2.99 -14.57 -13.91
N VAL A 394 1.72 -14.61 -14.33
CA VAL A 394 0.59 -13.98 -13.62
C VAL A 394 -0.36 -15.06 -13.10
N GLY A 395 -0.89 -14.83 -11.90
CA GLY A 395 -1.86 -15.70 -11.25
C GLY A 395 -2.19 -15.17 -9.87
N GLU A 396 -3.29 -15.62 -9.29
CA GLU A 396 -3.73 -15.22 -7.95
C GLU A 396 -2.72 -15.65 -6.85
N SER A 397 -2.86 -15.08 -5.66
CA SER A 397 -2.11 -15.56 -4.50
C SER A 397 -2.39 -17.06 -4.28
N GLY A 398 -1.33 -17.87 -4.14
CA GLY A 398 -1.44 -19.32 -3.97
C GLY A 398 -1.39 -20.16 -5.25
N SER A 399 -1.38 -19.55 -6.45
CA SER A 399 -1.28 -20.31 -7.73
C SER A 399 0.08 -20.97 -8.02
N GLY A 400 1.01 -21.00 -7.06
CA GLY A 400 2.31 -21.69 -7.21
C GLY A 400 3.45 -20.88 -7.81
N LYS A 401 3.27 -19.58 -8.13
CA LYS A 401 4.31 -18.71 -8.73
C LYS A 401 5.63 -18.71 -7.95
N THR A 402 5.57 -18.51 -6.63
CA THR A 402 6.76 -18.50 -5.75
C THR A 402 7.40 -19.88 -5.67
N THR A 403 6.60 -20.95 -5.69
CA THR A 403 7.09 -22.34 -5.71
C THR A 403 7.86 -22.61 -7.00
N LEU A 404 7.34 -22.18 -8.14
CA LEU A 404 8.00 -22.28 -9.44
C LEU A 404 9.35 -21.56 -9.46
N GLY A 405 9.38 -20.31 -8.98
CA GLY A 405 10.63 -19.54 -8.84
C GLY A 405 11.65 -20.22 -7.92
N ARG A 406 11.20 -20.75 -6.77
CA ARG A 406 12.07 -21.50 -5.84
C ARG A 406 12.60 -22.79 -6.45
N CYS A 407 11.82 -23.49 -7.26
CA CYS A 407 12.30 -24.65 -8.01
C CYS A 407 13.36 -24.25 -9.04
N LEU A 408 13.16 -23.12 -9.73
CA LEU A 408 14.08 -22.63 -10.74
C LEU A 408 15.48 -22.30 -10.17
N VAL A 409 15.56 -21.72 -8.97
CA VAL A 409 16.84 -21.44 -8.29
C VAL A 409 17.34 -22.57 -7.39
N GLY A 410 16.68 -23.74 -7.40
CA GLY A 410 17.08 -24.92 -6.62
C GLY A 410 16.87 -24.81 -5.11
N LEU A 411 16.05 -23.87 -4.64
CA LEU A 411 15.64 -23.77 -3.23
C LEU A 411 14.56 -24.81 -2.87
N GLU A 412 13.78 -25.22 -3.85
CA GLU A 412 12.77 -26.27 -3.72
C GLU A 412 13.00 -27.36 -4.75
N ARG A 413 13.14 -28.61 -4.31
CA ARG A 413 13.28 -29.73 -5.26
C ARG A 413 11.94 -30.02 -5.95
N PRO A 414 11.88 -30.10 -7.29
CA PRO A 414 10.68 -30.57 -8.00
C PRO A 414 10.32 -31.99 -7.58
N THR A 415 9.02 -32.32 -7.60
CA THR A 415 8.55 -33.70 -7.43
C THR A 415 8.80 -34.51 -8.70
N SER A 416 8.60 -33.88 -9.87
CA SER A 416 8.95 -34.42 -11.18
C SER A 416 9.08 -33.28 -12.20
N GLY A 417 9.54 -33.62 -13.40
CA GLY A 417 9.83 -32.66 -14.48
C GLY A 417 11.28 -32.20 -14.46
N GLU A 418 11.62 -31.35 -15.41
CA GLU A 418 12.99 -30.95 -15.70
C GLU A 418 13.15 -29.42 -15.65
N VAL A 419 14.31 -28.96 -15.15
CA VAL A 419 14.73 -27.56 -15.15
C VAL A 419 16.10 -27.47 -15.81
N LEU A 420 16.17 -26.96 -17.04
CA LEU A 420 17.42 -26.62 -17.72
C LEU A 420 17.75 -25.14 -17.55
N VAL A 421 19.01 -24.85 -17.22
CA VAL A 421 19.58 -23.51 -17.16
C VAL A 421 20.89 -23.48 -17.93
N ASP A 422 20.95 -22.69 -19.00
CA ASP A 422 22.11 -22.58 -19.90
C ASP A 422 22.63 -23.95 -20.39
N GLY A 423 21.69 -24.87 -20.65
CA GLY A 423 21.98 -26.25 -21.08
C GLY A 423 22.33 -27.23 -19.96
N ILE A 424 22.36 -26.80 -18.69
CA ILE A 424 22.64 -27.65 -17.52
C ILE A 424 21.32 -28.07 -16.86
N ASP A 425 21.14 -29.38 -16.60
CA ASP A 425 19.98 -29.88 -15.84
C ASP A 425 20.13 -29.54 -14.34
N ALA A 426 19.41 -28.50 -13.92
CA ALA A 426 19.36 -27.98 -12.56
C ALA A 426 18.24 -28.59 -11.70
N SER A 427 17.53 -29.62 -12.17
CA SER A 427 16.41 -30.25 -11.45
C SER A 427 16.81 -30.77 -10.06
N GLU A 428 18.07 -31.19 -9.92
CA GLU A 428 18.69 -31.56 -8.66
C GLU A 428 19.98 -30.76 -8.40
N LEU A 429 19.89 -29.43 -8.38
CA LEU A 429 21.03 -28.49 -8.25
C LEU A 429 22.07 -28.92 -7.20
N GLY A 430 21.65 -29.47 -6.05
CA GLY A 430 22.56 -29.94 -5.00
C GLY A 430 23.52 -31.07 -5.41
N LYS A 431 23.15 -31.88 -6.40
CA LYS A 431 23.93 -33.02 -6.90
C LYS A 431 24.91 -32.66 -8.01
N LEU A 432 24.81 -31.47 -8.59
CA LEU A 432 25.68 -31.06 -9.69
C LEU A 432 27.13 -30.82 -9.22
N PRO A 433 28.12 -30.99 -10.12
CA PRO A 433 29.50 -30.57 -9.91
C PRO A 433 29.62 -29.10 -9.46
N ARG A 434 30.69 -28.77 -8.72
CA ARG A 434 30.84 -27.43 -8.12
C ARG A 434 30.82 -26.32 -9.17
N ASP A 435 31.52 -26.51 -10.27
CA ASP A 435 31.62 -25.60 -11.41
C ASP A 435 30.26 -25.40 -12.10
N GLU A 436 29.51 -26.47 -12.38
CA GLU A 436 28.16 -26.36 -12.96
C GLU A 436 27.19 -25.64 -12.01
N ARG A 437 27.23 -25.93 -10.70
CA ARG A 437 26.40 -25.23 -9.70
C ARG A 437 26.67 -23.74 -9.65
N VAL A 438 27.94 -23.33 -9.72
CA VAL A 438 28.32 -21.91 -9.75
C VAL A 438 27.75 -21.26 -11.01
N ARG A 439 27.89 -21.92 -12.17
CA ARG A 439 27.39 -21.41 -13.45
C ARG A 439 25.87 -21.23 -13.47
N VAL A 440 25.12 -22.19 -12.93
CA VAL A 440 23.65 -22.06 -12.79
C VAL A 440 23.27 -20.88 -11.87
N ARG A 441 23.95 -20.72 -10.72
CA ARG A 441 23.69 -19.62 -9.77
C ARG A 441 24.07 -18.24 -10.29
N GLN A 442 25.05 -18.15 -11.20
CA GLN A 442 25.39 -16.91 -11.89
C GLN A 442 24.40 -16.58 -13.01
N THR A 443 23.70 -17.58 -13.55
CA THR A 443 22.72 -17.42 -14.63
C THR A 443 21.35 -17.05 -14.12
N VAL A 444 20.90 -17.68 -13.03
CA VAL A 444 19.57 -17.47 -12.45
C VAL A 444 19.70 -17.07 -10.99
N GLN A 445 19.13 -15.91 -10.67
CA GLN A 445 19.02 -15.39 -9.31
C GLN A 445 17.57 -15.04 -9.00
N MET A 446 17.20 -15.10 -7.72
CA MET A 446 15.86 -14.79 -7.27
C MET A 446 15.90 -13.59 -6.32
N VAL A 447 15.09 -12.58 -6.63
CA VAL A 447 14.68 -11.57 -5.66
C VAL A 447 13.43 -12.11 -4.98
N PHE A 448 13.50 -12.31 -3.66
CA PHE A 448 12.35 -12.82 -2.91
C PHE A 448 11.29 -11.73 -2.73
N GLN A 449 10.04 -12.17 -2.62
CA GLN A 449 8.89 -11.30 -2.48
C GLN A 449 8.87 -10.51 -1.15
N ASP A 450 9.44 -11.08 -0.08
CA ASP A 450 9.48 -10.46 1.23
C ASP A 450 10.94 -10.09 1.62
N PRO A 451 11.28 -8.80 1.66
CA PRO A 451 12.63 -8.35 2.00
C PRO A 451 13.00 -8.65 3.46
N TYR A 452 12.03 -8.77 4.38
CA TYR A 452 12.31 -9.05 5.80
C TYR A 452 12.83 -10.48 6.02
N SER A 453 12.34 -11.45 5.25
CA SER A 453 12.87 -12.81 5.28
C SER A 453 14.13 -12.99 4.43
N SER A 454 14.53 -11.97 3.66
CA SER A 454 15.68 -12.03 2.75
C SER A 454 16.96 -11.42 3.32
N LEU A 455 16.84 -10.48 4.24
CA LEU A 455 17.97 -9.82 4.89
C LEU A 455 18.04 -10.25 6.36
N ASP A 456 19.19 -10.76 6.78
CA ASP A 456 19.44 -11.09 8.19
C ASP A 456 19.53 -9.77 8.99
N PRO A 457 18.59 -9.48 9.90
CA PRO A 457 18.60 -8.25 10.68
C PRO A 457 19.81 -8.16 11.64
N MET A 458 20.52 -9.26 11.86
CA MET A 458 21.76 -9.29 12.64
C MET A 458 23.00 -8.89 11.83
N GLN A 459 22.87 -8.72 10.50
CA GLN A 459 23.96 -8.34 9.62
C GLN A 459 23.78 -6.91 9.08
N SER A 460 24.89 -6.21 8.87
CA SER A 460 24.86 -4.93 8.16
C SER A 460 24.60 -5.15 6.66
N VAL A 461 24.00 -4.16 5.98
CA VAL A 461 23.79 -4.19 4.53
C VAL A 461 25.10 -4.46 3.77
N GLY A 462 26.20 -3.84 4.21
CA GLY A 462 27.52 -4.08 3.61
C GLY A 462 28.03 -5.51 3.80
N SER A 463 27.77 -6.13 4.96
CA SER A 463 28.10 -7.54 5.23
C SER A 463 27.34 -8.48 4.31
N ALA A 464 26.02 -8.28 4.21
CA ALA A 464 25.16 -9.10 3.36
C ALA A 464 25.56 -9.00 1.87
N LEU A 465 25.91 -7.80 1.39
CA LEU A 465 26.40 -7.60 0.03
C LEU A 465 27.76 -8.26 -0.21
N ASN A 466 28.70 -8.11 0.72
CA ASN A 466 30.02 -8.75 0.62
C ASN A 466 29.94 -10.27 0.61
N GLU A 467 29.03 -10.86 1.40
CA GLU A 467 28.80 -12.31 1.39
C GLU A 467 28.39 -12.81 0.00
N VAL A 468 27.46 -12.10 -0.67
CA VAL A 468 27.00 -12.44 -2.02
C VAL A 468 28.10 -12.22 -3.06
N LEU A 469 28.87 -11.14 -2.95
CA LEU A 469 29.98 -10.84 -3.87
C LEU A 469 31.10 -11.89 -3.77
N HIS A 470 31.48 -12.30 -2.55
CA HIS A 470 32.49 -13.35 -2.36
C HIS A 470 32.04 -14.74 -2.81
N PHE A 471 30.73 -15.03 -2.77
CA PHE A 471 30.21 -16.32 -3.22
C PHE A 471 30.21 -16.49 -4.75
N ASN A 472 30.15 -15.37 -5.48
CA ASN A 472 30.10 -15.35 -6.95
C ASN A 472 31.47 -15.18 -7.63
N GLY A 473 32.54 -14.99 -6.85
CA GLY A 473 33.91 -14.79 -7.31
C GLY A 473 34.43 -13.41 -6.98
#